data_AF-A0A837DT68-F1
#
_entry.id   AF-A0A837DT68-F1
#
_cell.length_a   1.000
_cell.length_b   1.000
_cell.length_c   1.000
_cell.angle_alpha   90.00
_cell.angle_beta   90.00
_cell.angle_gamma   90.00
#
_symmetry.space_group_name_H-M   'P 1'
#
loop_
_entity.id
_entity.type
_entity.pdbx_description
1 polymer ?
#
loop_
_entity_poly.entity_id
_entity_poly.type
_entity_poly.pdbx_seq_one_letter_code
_entity_poly.pdbx_strand_id
1 'polypeptide(L)'
;MDKQPYTVGDEDINEKVGHIESRVLKYVRMIREAIKKRKRVKFNLCVYEYRDQKVRLTAYGKQGLVLTEPEIPDKYKKNVHRVVSPFEVIYSNGRYYMLGVDGKTEKNLDLKYKLYRVDLMDDLTINLKDRDGTTKEDAGIQGELENLYKYRMENPYMFTGKVETVRIRVDADQLTQIVDWFSDDFEVIGSIHKESDTFDTANVAAYDIDVKVNLNSFTFWVLQYSGCVEVIERKGNNSYRKHIKDTLKKALERYED
;
A
#
# COMPACT_ATOMS: atom_id res chain seq x y z
N MET A 1 6.06 -27.02 7.83
CA MET A 1 5.44 -25.69 7.58
C MET A 1 5.68 -25.29 6.11
N ASP A 2 5.55 -26.24 5.18
CA ASP A 2 6.36 -26.22 3.93
C ASP A 2 5.60 -25.63 2.74
N LYS A 3 4.48 -24.96 3.00
CA LYS A 3 3.55 -24.44 1.98
C LYS A 3 3.08 -23.01 2.24
N GLN A 4 3.70 -22.29 3.18
CA GLN A 4 3.43 -20.86 3.32
C GLN A 4 4.38 -20.05 2.41
N PRO A 5 3.89 -18.97 1.78
CA PRO A 5 4.65 -18.12 0.86
C PRO A 5 5.60 -17.16 1.60
N TYR A 6 6.07 -17.52 2.79
CA TYR A 6 7.26 -16.89 3.34
C TYR A 6 8.41 -17.39 2.50
N THR A 7 9.13 -16.47 1.87
CA THR A 7 10.28 -16.76 1.04
C THR A 7 11.24 -17.67 1.80
N VAL A 8 11.29 -18.94 1.41
CA VAL A 8 12.50 -19.76 1.47
C VAL A 8 13.44 -19.11 0.46
N GLY A 9 14.07 -18.03 0.90
CA GLY A 9 15.04 -17.23 0.16
C GLY A 9 16.40 -17.18 0.86
N ASP A 10 16.54 -17.91 1.97
CA ASP A 10 17.83 -18.31 2.49
C ASP A 10 17.86 -19.84 2.33
N GLU A 11 18.78 -20.36 1.52
CA GLU A 11 19.05 -21.80 1.44
C GLU A 11 19.53 -22.36 2.82
N ASP A 12 19.80 -21.47 3.78
CA ASP A 12 20.36 -21.72 5.11
C ASP A 12 19.41 -21.41 6.28
N ILE A 13 18.08 -21.47 6.13
CA ILE A 13 17.19 -21.39 7.32
C ILE A 13 17.32 -22.70 8.10
N ASN A 14 18.26 -22.73 9.04
CA ASN A 14 18.36 -23.79 10.02
C ASN A 14 17.14 -23.71 10.95
N GLU A 15 16.17 -24.61 10.73
CA GLU A 15 14.94 -24.76 11.54
C GLU A 15 15.20 -24.96 13.05
N LYS A 16 16.45 -25.23 13.46
CA LYS A 16 16.87 -25.37 14.86
C LYS A 16 17.33 -24.07 15.51
N VAL A 17 17.45 -22.98 14.74
CA VAL A 17 17.75 -21.66 15.29
C VAL A 17 16.43 -21.06 15.77
N GLY A 18 16.31 -20.83 17.09
CA GLY A 18 15.10 -20.31 17.74
C GLY A 18 14.71 -18.87 17.36
N HIS A 19 15.19 -18.34 16.23
CA HIS A 19 14.75 -17.07 15.65
C HIS A 19 14.88 -17.13 14.12
N ILE A 20 13.88 -16.60 13.42
CA ILE A 20 13.92 -16.36 11.98
C ILE A 20 14.43 -14.93 11.78
N GLU A 21 15.67 -14.76 11.29
CA GLU A 21 16.13 -13.44 10.86
C GLU A 21 15.43 -13.05 9.55
N SER A 22 14.40 -12.20 9.65
CA SER A 22 13.72 -11.71 8.47
C SER A 22 14.62 -10.75 7.69
N ARG A 23 15.01 -11.11 6.46
CA ARG A 23 15.66 -10.21 5.48
C ARG A 23 14.95 -8.85 5.37
N VAL A 24 13.63 -8.84 5.46
CA VAL A 24 12.81 -7.62 5.45
C VAL A 24 13.15 -6.70 6.62
N LEU A 25 13.26 -7.23 7.85
CA LEU A 25 13.60 -6.43 9.02
C LEU A 25 15.03 -5.89 8.95
N LYS A 26 15.98 -6.66 8.41
CA LYS A 26 17.33 -6.18 8.10
C LYS A 26 17.30 -5.00 7.13
N TYR A 27 16.53 -5.10 6.06
CA TYR A 27 16.36 -4.01 5.09
C TYR A 27 15.65 -2.80 5.68
N VAL A 28 14.62 -2.99 6.50
CA VAL A 28 13.97 -1.88 7.25
C VAL A 28 14.99 -1.13 8.10
N ARG A 29 15.84 -1.86 8.83
CA ARG A 29 16.92 -1.25 9.62
C ARG A 29 17.88 -0.46 8.73
N MET A 30 18.36 -1.04 7.63
CA MET A 30 19.27 -0.37 6.69
C MET A 30 18.67 0.89 6.08
N ILE A 31 17.39 0.86 5.71
CA ILE A 31 16.66 2.02 5.19
C ILE A 31 16.57 3.11 6.25
N ARG A 32 16.22 2.76 7.50
CA ARG A 32 16.19 3.73 8.61
C ARG A 32 17.56 4.33 8.89
N GLU A 33 18.64 3.55 8.78
CA GLU A 33 20.01 4.06 8.88
C GLU A 33 20.36 5.01 7.73
N ALA A 34 19.91 4.72 6.50
CA ALA A 34 20.10 5.60 5.35
C ALA A 34 19.36 6.93 5.51
N ILE A 35 18.11 6.91 6.01
CA ILE A 35 17.33 8.13 6.34
C ILE A 35 18.11 8.99 7.34
N LYS A 36 18.58 8.41 8.45
CA LYS A 36 19.36 9.14 9.48
C LYS A 36 20.63 9.76 8.92
N LYS A 37 21.31 9.06 8.01
CA LYS A 37 22.56 9.51 7.37
C LYS A 37 22.32 10.41 6.15
N ARG A 38 21.05 10.69 5.79
CA ARG A 38 20.66 11.40 4.55
C ARG A 38 21.29 10.80 3.29
N LYS A 39 21.40 9.47 3.25
CA LYS A 39 21.96 8.73 2.12
C LYS A 39 20.89 8.03 1.32
N ARG A 40 21.16 7.86 0.03
CA ARG A 40 20.33 7.06 -0.87
C ARG A 40 20.55 5.57 -0.62
N VAL A 41 19.52 4.79 -0.87
CA VAL A 41 19.61 3.33 -0.93
C VAL A 41 19.65 2.88 -2.37
N LYS A 42 20.37 1.79 -2.62
CA LYS A 42 20.39 1.07 -3.89
C LYS A 42 19.82 -0.33 -3.65
N PHE A 43 18.93 -0.78 -4.53
CA PHE A 43 18.38 -2.14 -4.48
C PHE A 43 17.93 -2.59 -5.88
N ASN A 44 17.76 -3.89 -6.06
CA ASN A 44 17.05 -4.50 -7.19
C ASN A 44 15.55 -4.52 -6.88
N LEU A 45 14.72 -3.96 -7.77
CA LEU A 45 13.29 -4.14 -7.66
C LEU A 45 12.91 -5.52 -8.21
N CYS A 46 12.15 -6.29 -7.45
CA CYS A 46 11.66 -7.61 -7.82
C CYS A 46 10.13 -7.69 -7.77
N VAL A 47 9.58 -8.77 -8.30
CA VAL A 47 8.16 -9.16 -8.20
C VAL A 47 8.06 -10.67 -7.99
N TYR A 48 6.92 -11.14 -7.47
CA TYR A 48 6.67 -12.58 -7.40
C TYR A 48 6.27 -13.11 -8.78
N GLU A 49 6.92 -14.17 -9.19
CA GLU A 49 6.63 -14.92 -10.41
C GLU A 49 6.31 -16.37 -10.04
N TYR A 50 5.35 -16.97 -10.74
CA TYR A 50 5.09 -18.41 -10.62
C TYR A 50 5.70 -19.12 -11.83
N ARG A 51 6.74 -19.92 -11.58
CA ARG A 51 7.47 -20.67 -12.61
C ARG A 51 7.91 -22.02 -12.06
N ASP A 52 7.79 -23.07 -12.87
CA ASP A 52 8.17 -24.44 -12.50
C ASP A 52 7.50 -24.91 -11.20
N GLN A 53 6.21 -24.60 -11.06
CA GLN A 53 5.39 -24.91 -9.87
C GLN A 53 5.89 -24.29 -8.55
N LYS A 54 6.77 -23.27 -8.63
CA LYS A 54 7.30 -22.57 -7.46
C LYS A 54 7.07 -21.07 -7.60
N VAL A 55 6.78 -20.42 -6.48
CA VAL A 55 6.78 -18.96 -6.40
C VAL A 55 8.22 -18.51 -6.19
N ARG A 56 8.70 -17.60 -7.05
CA ARG A 56 10.05 -17.06 -7.00
C ARG A 56 10.02 -15.54 -6.96
N LEU A 57 11.05 -14.94 -6.40
CA LEU A 57 11.25 -13.50 -6.43
C LEU A 57 12.15 -13.15 -7.62
N THR A 58 11.58 -12.56 -8.66
CA THR A 58 12.27 -12.29 -9.94
C THR A 58 12.48 -10.80 -10.15
N ALA A 59 13.65 -10.42 -10.65
CA ALA A 59 13.98 -9.02 -10.90
C ALA A 59 13.07 -8.36 -11.96
N TYR A 60 12.68 -7.11 -11.72
CA TYR A 60 11.75 -6.35 -12.53
C TYR A 60 12.38 -5.05 -13.06
N GLY A 61 12.66 -5.06 -14.37
CA GLY A 61 13.28 -3.97 -15.09
C GLY A 61 12.27 -2.95 -15.63
N LYS A 62 12.77 -1.96 -16.38
CA LYS A 62 11.91 -0.98 -17.07
C LYS A 62 11.10 -1.60 -18.21
N GLN A 63 11.56 -2.71 -18.78
CA GLN A 63 10.95 -3.43 -19.90
C GLN A 63 10.16 -4.67 -19.46
N GLY A 64 9.93 -4.84 -18.16
CA GLY A 64 9.20 -5.99 -17.60
C GLY A 64 10.11 -6.96 -16.83
N LEU A 65 9.65 -8.21 -16.72
CA LEU A 65 10.35 -9.28 -16.02
C LEU A 65 11.72 -9.56 -16.67
N VAL A 66 12.75 -9.65 -15.84
CA VAL A 66 14.09 -10.03 -16.27
C VAL A 66 14.30 -11.50 -15.88
N LEU A 67 13.94 -12.39 -16.79
CA LEU A 67 14.00 -13.85 -16.62
C LEU A 67 15.43 -14.38 -16.80
N THR A 68 16.36 -13.89 -15.99
CA THR A 68 17.76 -14.31 -16.05
C THR A 68 18.20 -14.82 -14.68
N GLU A 69 18.06 -16.13 -14.48
CA GLU A 69 18.70 -16.84 -13.37
C GLU A 69 20.00 -17.50 -13.87
N PRO A 70 21.03 -17.72 -13.00
CA PRO A 70 21.08 -17.40 -11.57
C PRO A 70 21.54 -15.96 -11.25
N GLU A 71 22.18 -15.28 -12.21
CA GLU A 71 22.65 -13.90 -12.05
C GLU A 71 22.03 -12.99 -13.11
N ILE A 72 21.66 -11.78 -12.69
CA ILE A 72 21.20 -10.73 -13.60
C ILE A 72 22.39 -10.31 -14.47
N PRO A 73 22.38 -10.50 -15.80
CA PRO A 73 23.46 -10.05 -16.66
C PRO A 73 23.71 -8.56 -16.47
N ASP A 74 24.98 -8.14 -16.52
CA ASP A 74 25.36 -6.75 -16.26
C ASP A 74 24.60 -5.73 -17.12
N LYS A 75 24.20 -6.12 -18.33
CA LYS A 75 23.36 -5.32 -19.23
C LYS A 75 21.97 -5.00 -18.67
N TYR A 76 21.41 -5.84 -17.80
CA TYR A 76 20.12 -5.66 -17.15
C TYR A 76 20.22 -5.12 -15.72
N LYS A 77 21.38 -5.22 -15.07
CA LYS A 77 21.61 -4.67 -13.71
C LYS A 77 21.19 -3.20 -13.61
N LYS A 78 21.63 -2.35 -14.56
CA LYS A 78 21.20 -0.93 -14.61
C LYS A 78 19.69 -0.72 -14.80
N ASN A 79 18.96 -1.69 -15.36
CA ASN A 79 17.52 -1.59 -15.62
C ASN A 79 16.67 -1.99 -14.40
N VAL A 80 17.16 -2.92 -13.59
CA VAL A 80 16.47 -3.41 -12.37
C VAL A 80 16.83 -2.59 -11.13
N HIS A 81 18.02 -1.98 -11.13
CA HIS A 81 18.46 -1.14 -10.03
C HIS A 81 17.54 0.07 -9.82
N ARG A 82 17.27 0.36 -8.56
CA ARG A 82 16.66 1.59 -8.09
C ARG A 82 17.66 2.28 -7.17
N VAL A 83 17.84 3.57 -7.39
CA VAL A 83 18.58 4.46 -6.48
C VAL A 83 17.55 5.46 -5.99
N VAL A 84 17.26 5.41 -4.70
CA VAL A 84 16.12 6.11 -4.10
C VAL A 84 16.59 6.85 -2.86
N SER A 85 16.16 8.09 -2.69
CA SER A 85 16.28 8.82 -1.44
C SER A 85 15.12 8.37 -0.54
N PRO A 86 15.39 7.59 0.53
CA PRO A 86 14.32 7.11 1.41
C PRO A 86 13.83 8.26 2.28
N PHE A 87 12.51 8.33 2.43
CA PHE A 87 11.83 9.28 3.29
C PHE A 87 11.41 8.63 4.59
N GLU A 88 10.63 7.56 4.52
CA GLU A 88 10.13 6.87 5.71
C GLU A 88 9.88 5.38 5.44
N VAL A 89 9.77 4.59 6.50
CA VAL A 89 9.26 3.21 6.44
C VAL A 89 7.94 3.09 7.20
N ILE A 90 6.91 2.63 6.51
CA ILE A 90 5.56 2.40 7.06
C ILE A 90 5.27 0.90 7.08
N TYR A 91 4.75 0.41 8.20
CA TYR A 91 4.16 -0.93 8.30
C TYR A 91 2.64 -0.83 8.15
N SER A 92 2.08 -1.44 7.10
CA SER A 92 0.64 -1.46 6.84
C SER A 92 0.22 -2.81 6.26
N ASN A 93 -0.92 -3.35 6.71
CA ASN A 93 -1.49 -4.62 6.25
C ASN A 93 -0.49 -5.77 6.10
N GLY A 94 0.30 -5.99 7.16
CA GLY A 94 1.28 -7.07 7.21
C GLY A 94 2.59 -6.83 6.45
N ARG A 95 2.77 -5.65 5.83
CA ARG A 95 3.88 -5.38 4.91
C ARG A 95 4.60 -4.07 5.24
N TYR A 96 5.90 -4.05 4.98
CA TYR A 96 6.72 -2.84 5.07
C TYR A 96 6.81 -2.15 3.72
N TYR A 97 6.61 -0.84 3.73
CA TYR A 97 6.71 0.04 2.57
C TYR A 97 7.74 1.12 2.87
N MET A 98 8.69 1.30 1.95
CA MET A 98 9.56 2.46 1.93
C MET A 98 8.95 3.54 1.06
N LEU A 99 8.72 4.72 1.64
CA LEU A 99 8.47 5.94 0.89
C LEU A 99 9.81 6.48 0.43
N GLY A 100 9.91 6.88 -0.82
CA GLY A 100 11.11 7.54 -1.30
C GLY A 100 10.96 8.08 -2.70
N VAL A 101 11.96 8.87 -3.09
CA VAL A 101 11.98 9.52 -4.39
C VAL A 101 13.18 9.02 -5.20
N ASP A 102 12.91 8.58 -6.44
CA ASP A 102 13.96 8.27 -7.41
C ASP A 102 14.26 9.51 -8.26
N GLY A 103 15.43 9.54 -8.92
CA GLY A 103 15.85 10.72 -9.70
C GLY A 103 14.93 11.11 -10.87
N LYS A 104 13.97 10.25 -11.27
CA LYS A 104 12.93 10.63 -12.24
C LYS A 104 11.77 11.35 -11.54
N THR A 105 11.38 10.86 -10.38
CA THR A 105 10.29 11.38 -9.55
C THR A 105 10.69 12.71 -8.92
N GLU A 106 11.97 12.89 -8.57
CA GLU A 106 12.50 14.19 -8.10
C GLU A 106 12.26 15.34 -9.09
N LYS A 107 12.09 15.04 -10.39
CA LYS A 107 11.85 16.02 -11.45
C LYS A 107 10.38 16.09 -11.88
N ASN A 108 9.51 15.33 -11.23
CA ASN A 108 8.10 15.25 -11.57
C ASN A 108 7.31 16.26 -10.72
N LEU A 109 6.42 17.03 -11.35
CA LEU A 109 5.60 18.05 -10.67
C LEU A 109 4.36 17.45 -9.98
N ASP A 110 3.86 16.31 -10.49
CA ASP A 110 2.61 15.69 -10.04
C ASP A 110 2.84 14.57 -9.02
N LEU A 111 3.98 13.87 -9.09
CA LEU A 111 4.31 12.74 -8.21
C LEU A 111 5.49 13.08 -7.31
N LYS A 112 5.22 13.32 -6.03
CA LYS A 112 6.23 13.70 -5.02
C LYS A 112 7.12 12.54 -4.56
N TYR A 113 6.58 11.32 -4.51
CA TYR A 113 7.30 10.12 -4.07
C TYR A 113 6.64 8.85 -4.59
N LYS A 114 7.31 7.72 -4.38
CA LYS A 114 6.82 6.37 -4.65
C LYS A 114 6.84 5.53 -3.39
N LEU A 115 6.02 4.48 -3.40
CA LEU A 115 5.95 3.46 -2.37
C LEU A 115 6.58 2.17 -2.90
N TYR A 116 7.61 1.70 -2.22
CA TYR A 116 8.32 0.46 -2.54
C TYR A 116 8.09 -0.56 -1.43
N ARG A 117 7.53 -1.72 -1.78
CA ARG A 117 7.45 -2.85 -0.84
C ARG A 117 8.84 -3.36 -0.52
N VAL A 118 9.19 -3.41 0.76
CA VAL A 118 10.52 -3.82 1.22
C VAL A 118 10.75 -5.32 0.99
N ASP A 119 9.70 -6.13 1.03
CA ASP A 119 9.78 -7.57 0.71
C ASP A 119 10.07 -7.86 -0.77
N LEU A 120 9.89 -6.87 -1.65
CA LEU A 120 10.20 -6.92 -3.07
C LEU A 120 11.57 -6.32 -3.41
N MET A 121 12.38 -5.99 -2.40
CA MET A 121 13.74 -5.51 -2.58
C MET A 121 14.71 -6.68 -2.50
N ASP A 122 15.72 -6.66 -3.35
CA ASP A 122 16.85 -7.58 -3.31
C ASP A 122 18.17 -6.79 -3.44
N ASP A 123 19.27 -7.33 -2.88
CA ASP A 123 20.60 -6.67 -2.86
C ASP A 123 20.55 -5.21 -2.36
N LEU A 124 19.81 -4.96 -1.27
CA LEU A 124 19.69 -3.62 -0.71
C LEU A 124 20.98 -3.17 -0.02
N THR A 125 21.48 -2.01 -0.40
CA THR A 125 22.69 -1.38 0.15
C THR A 125 22.52 0.12 0.34
N ILE A 126 23.27 0.69 1.29
CA ILE A 126 23.35 2.15 1.47
C ILE A 126 24.41 2.70 0.53
N ASN A 127 24.05 3.66 -0.32
CA ASN A 127 24.98 4.28 -1.25
C ASN A 127 25.77 5.40 -0.56
N LEU A 128 26.90 5.05 0.04
CA LEU A 128 27.75 5.98 0.79
C LEU A 128 28.60 6.91 -0.09
N LYS A 129 28.85 6.53 -1.35
CA LYS A 129 29.75 7.27 -2.26
C LYS A 129 29.07 8.41 -3.02
N ASP A 130 27.75 8.47 -2.97
CA ASP A 130 26.95 9.41 -3.75
C ASP A 130 26.61 10.65 -2.94
N ARG A 131 26.21 11.75 -3.61
CA ARG A 131 25.72 12.96 -2.93
C ARG A 131 24.56 12.61 -2.01
N ASP A 132 24.36 13.43 -0.97
CA ASP A 132 23.24 13.28 -0.04
C ASP A 132 21.91 13.14 -0.81
N GLY A 133 21.02 12.33 -0.25
CA GLY A 133 19.69 12.10 -0.80
C GLY A 133 18.79 13.30 -0.54
N THR A 134 17.81 13.48 -1.42
CA THR A 134 16.68 14.41 -1.22
C THR A 134 15.98 14.07 0.09
N THR A 135 15.65 15.08 0.89
CA THR A 135 14.93 14.92 2.17
C THR A 135 13.41 15.09 2.00
N LYS A 136 12.64 14.78 3.06
CA LYS A 136 11.18 15.00 3.07
C LYS A 136 10.84 16.48 2.94
N GLU A 137 11.68 17.32 3.52
CA GLU A 137 11.62 18.77 3.48
C GLU A 137 11.88 19.29 2.07
N ASP A 138 12.94 18.82 1.41
CA ASP A 138 13.25 19.18 0.01
C ASP A 138 12.11 18.82 -0.95
N ALA A 139 11.44 17.70 -0.69
CA ALA A 139 10.30 17.23 -1.48
C ALA A 139 8.95 17.88 -1.09
N GLY A 140 8.91 18.72 -0.05
CA GLY A 140 7.70 19.41 0.40
C GLY A 140 6.60 18.47 0.91
N ILE A 141 6.98 17.33 1.52
CA ILE A 141 6.05 16.31 2.04
C ILE A 141 6.15 16.12 3.56
N GLN A 142 6.92 16.96 4.26
CA GLN A 142 7.12 16.83 5.69
C GLN A 142 5.79 16.81 6.47
N GLY A 143 4.86 17.72 6.14
CA GLY A 143 3.54 17.76 6.78
C GLY A 143 2.65 16.57 6.44
N GLU A 144 2.76 16.00 5.23
CA GLU A 144 2.01 14.80 4.84
C GLU A 144 2.46 13.56 5.63
N LEU A 145 3.74 13.51 6.02
CA LEU A 145 4.35 12.39 6.72
C LEU A 145 4.56 12.62 8.22
N GLU A 146 4.10 13.75 8.75
CA GLU A 146 4.17 14.07 10.18
C GLU A 146 3.33 13.08 10.99
N ASN A 147 2.14 12.73 10.49
CA ASN A 147 1.27 11.74 11.09
C ASN A 147 1.13 10.49 10.20
N LEU A 148 2.08 9.56 10.34
CA LEU A 148 2.09 8.30 9.61
C LEU A 148 0.87 7.41 9.92
N TYR A 149 0.27 7.59 11.10
CA TYR A 149 -0.94 6.86 11.48
C TYR A 149 -2.12 7.35 10.64
N LYS A 150 -2.37 8.66 10.56
CA LYS A 150 -3.38 9.22 9.67
C LYS A 150 -3.11 8.89 8.20
N TYR A 151 -1.84 8.98 7.78
CA TYR A 151 -1.44 8.60 6.42
C TYR A 151 -1.86 7.17 6.05
N ARG A 152 -1.70 6.20 6.96
CA ARG A 152 -2.07 4.80 6.70
C ARG A 152 -3.58 4.62 6.49
N MET A 153 -4.39 5.38 7.23
CA MET A 153 -5.86 5.30 7.19
C MET A 153 -6.39 5.90 5.91
N GLU A 154 -5.82 7.04 5.52
CA GLU A 154 -6.12 7.65 4.22
C GLU A 154 -5.67 6.73 3.06
N ASN A 155 -4.67 5.86 3.26
CA ASN A 155 -4.11 5.00 2.21
C ASN A 155 -4.16 3.50 2.59
N PRO A 156 -5.35 2.88 2.68
CA PRO A 156 -5.51 1.51 3.19
C PRO A 156 -4.71 0.46 2.39
N TYR A 157 -4.47 0.70 1.10
CA TYR A 157 -3.65 -0.17 0.24
C TYR A 157 -2.33 0.47 -0.21
N MET A 158 -1.93 1.58 0.41
CA MET A 158 -0.67 2.27 0.14
C MET A 158 -0.50 2.64 -1.34
N PHE A 159 -1.55 3.16 -1.99
CA PHE A 159 -1.43 3.74 -3.32
C PHE A 159 -1.20 5.24 -3.25
N THR A 160 -0.43 5.76 -4.21
CA THR A 160 -0.36 7.21 -4.45
C THR A 160 -1.61 7.67 -5.18
N GLY A 161 -2.07 8.89 -4.92
CA GLY A 161 -3.24 9.44 -5.62
C GLY A 161 -3.94 10.54 -4.85
N LYS A 162 -5.13 10.88 -5.34
CA LYS A 162 -5.96 11.92 -4.77
C LYS A 162 -6.60 11.45 -3.46
N VAL A 163 -6.45 12.23 -2.40
CA VAL A 163 -7.15 12.04 -1.12
C VAL A 163 -8.35 12.98 -1.07
N GLU A 164 -9.54 12.44 -0.79
CA GLU A 164 -10.78 13.20 -0.65
C GLU A 164 -11.63 12.64 0.49
N THR A 165 -12.55 13.47 1.02
CA THR A 165 -13.61 12.97 1.91
C THR A 165 -14.77 12.45 1.06
N VAL A 166 -15.08 11.17 1.22
CA VAL A 166 -16.20 10.48 0.57
C VAL A 166 -17.27 10.15 1.60
N ARG A 167 -18.50 9.92 1.14
CA ARG A 167 -19.59 9.44 1.98
C ARG A 167 -19.96 8.00 1.63
N ILE A 168 -20.03 7.15 2.63
CA ILE A 168 -20.48 5.78 2.50
C ILE A 168 -21.71 5.53 3.37
N ARG A 169 -22.53 4.58 2.94
CA ARG A 169 -23.53 3.92 3.76
C ARG A 169 -23.01 2.53 4.10
N VAL A 170 -23.00 2.19 5.38
CA VAL A 170 -22.52 0.89 5.87
C VAL A 170 -23.59 0.23 6.72
N ASP A 171 -23.80 -1.07 6.53
CA ASP A 171 -24.68 -1.85 7.40
C ASP A 171 -24.19 -1.79 8.85
N ALA A 172 -25.10 -1.63 9.81
CA ALA A 172 -24.76 -1.34 11.19
C ALA A 172 -23.89 -2.44 11.84
N ASP A 173 -24.08 -3.69 11.44
CA ASP A 173 -23.29 -4.82 11.93
C ASP A 173 -21.85 -4.86 11.38
N GLN A 174 -21.54 -4.07 10.35
CA GLN A 174 -20.21 -3.92 9.77
C GLN A 174 -19.44 -2.72 10.33
N LEU A 175 -19.96 -1.98 11.31
CA LEU A 175 -19.27 -0.81 11.86
C LEU A 175 -17.87 -1.16 12.40
N THR A 176 -17.69 -2.35 12.97
CA THR A 176 -16.37 -2.86 13.40
C THR A 176 -15.36 -2.86 12.26
N GLN A 177 -15.78 -3.21 11.03
CA GLN A 177 -14.89 -3.16 9.87
C GLN A 177 -14.45 -1.73 9.54
N ILE A 178 -15.32 -0.74 9.73
CA ILE A 178 -14.93 0.66 9.55
C ILE A 178 -13.85 1.05 10.57
N VAL A 179 -14.04 0.67 11.84
CA VAL A 179 -13.09 0.95 12.92
C VAL A 179 -11.76 0.22 12.71
N ASP A 180 -11.77 -1.03 12.26
CA ASP A 180 -10.54 -1.80 12.02
C ASP A 180 -9.64 -1.15 10.94
N TRP A 181 -10.24 -0.50 9.96
CA TRP A 181 -9.52 0.15 8.86
C TRP A 181 -9.19 1.62 9.11
N PHE A 182 -10.11 2.36 9.74
CA PHE A 182 -10.06 3.82 9.86
C PHE A 182 -10.03 4.32 11.32
N SER A 183 -9.98 3.42 12.31
CA SER A 183 -10.09 3.72 13.74
C SER A 183 -11.28 4.62 14.04
N ASP A 184 -11.04 5.83 14.52
CA ASP A 184 -11.98 6.88 14.84
C ASP A 184 -11.81 8.10 13.91
N ASP A 185 -11.01 7.98 12.84
CA ASP A 185 -10.80 9.05 11.83
C ASP A 185 -11.92 9.05 10.77
N PHE A 186 -13.17 9.07 11.23
CA PHE A 186 -14.38 9.20 10.42
C PHE A 186 -15.48 9.94 11.18
N GLU A 187 -16.48 10.44 10.45
CA GLU A 187 -17.61 11.15 11.03
C GLU A 187 -18.92 10.44 10.69
N VAL A 188 -19.70 10.06 11.72
CA VAL A 188 -21.05 9.54 11.53
C VAL A 188 -21.98 10.71 11.27
N ILE A 189 -22.53 10.76 10.05
CA ILE A 189 -23.42 11.84 9.59
C ILE A 189 -24.88 11.56 9.94
N GLY A 190 -25.25 10.27 9.98
CA GLY A 190 -26.61 9.86 10.28
C GLY A 190 -26.71 8.36 10.51
N SER A 191 -27.86 7.95 11.05
CA SER A 191 -28.22 6.55 11.20
C SER A 191 -29.59 6.30 10.57
N ILE A 192 -29.76 5.11 10.00
CA ILE A 192 -30.97 4.64 9.35
C ILE A 192 -31.49 3.52 10.22
N HIS A 193 -32.74 3.62 10.65
CA HIS A 193 -33.35 2.65 11.56
C HIS A 193 -34.21 1.66 10.79
N LYS A 194 -34.29 0.42 11.29
CA LYS A 194 -35.26 -0.56 10.81
C LYS A 194 -36.68 -0.09 11.15
N GLU A 195 -37.65 -0.40 10.30
CA GLU A 195 -39.05 -0.24 10.66
C GLU A 195 -39.35 -1.13 11.88
N SER A 196 -39.71 -0.51 13.00
CA SER A 196 -39.96 -1.17 14.28
C SER A 196 -41.05 -0.42 15.03
N ASP A 197 -42.05 -1.15 15.55
CA ASP A 197 -43.09 -0.62 16.45
C ASP A 197 -42.56 -0.32 17.87
N THR A 198 -41.28 -0.62 18.14
CA THR A 198 -40.63 -0.40 19.44
C THR A 198 -39.53 0.65 19.32
N PHE A 199 -39.60 1.66 20.21
CA PHE A 199 -38.65 2.77 20.38
C PHE A 199 -37.31 2.31 21.00
N ASP A 200 -36.81 1.14 20.61
CA ASP A 200 -35.51 0.67 21.09
C ASP A 200 -34.41 1.27 20.21
N THR A 201 -33.44 1.93 20.86
CA THR A 201 -32.29 2.58 20.21
C THR A 201 -31.34 1.55 19.57
N ALA A 202 -31.56 0.26 19.81
CA ALA A 202 -30.82 -0.86 19.25
C ALA A 202 -31.19 -1.23 17.79
N ASN A 203 -32.09 -0.50 17.12
CA ASN A 203 -32.60 -0.84 15.80
C ASN A 203 -31.94 -0.10 14.62
N VAL A 204 -30.65 0.25 14.73
CA VAL A 204 -29.94 0.85 13.59
C VAL A 204 -29.71 -0.22 12.52
N ALA A 205 -30.16 0.05 11.30
CA ALA A 205 -29.93 -0.76 10.10
C ALA A 205 -28.59 -0.40 9.43
N ALA A 206 -28.28 0.89 9.33
CA ALA A 206 -27.09 1.37 8.65
C ALA A 206 -26.65 2.75 9.16
N TYR A 207 -25.39 3.11 8.90
CA TYR A 207 -24.83 4.43 9.17
C TYR A 207 -24.38 5.10 7.89
N ASP A 208 -24.63 6.40 7.76
CA ASP A 208 -24.00 7.23 6.75
C ASP A 208 -22.73 7.87 7.36
N ILE A 209 -21.57 7.64 6.77
CA ILE A 209 -20.26 7.99 7.32
C ILE A 209 -19.47 8.80 6.29
N ASP A 210 -18.89 9.93 6.72
CA ASP A 210 -17.85 10.65 5.98
C ASP A 210 -16.47 10.11 6.40
N VAL A 211 -15.65 9.70 5.42
CA VAL A 211 -14.29 9.20 5.66
C VAL A 211 -13.32 9.82 4.65
N LYS A 212 -12.12 10.21 5.12
CA LYS A 212 -11.08 10.83 4.27
C LYS A 212 -10.11 9.77 3.77
N VAL A 213 -10.06 9.58 2.45
CA VAL A 213 -9.38 8.44 1.82
C VAL A 213 -8.79 8.75 0.47
N ASN A 214 -7.73 8.03 0.11
CA ASN A 214 -7.14 7.96 -1.20
C ASN A 214 -8.07 7.16 -2.12
N LEU A 215 -8.60 7.81 -3.16
CA LEU A 215 -9.63 7.22 -4.02
C LEU A 215 -9.16 5.95 -4.73
N ASN A 216 -7.87 5.87 -5.11
CA ASN A 216 -7.33 4.68 -5.76
C ASN A 216 -7.32 3.49 -4.81
N SER A 217 -6.88 3.70 -3.56
CA SER A 217 -6.88 2.64 -2.54
C SER A 217 -8.31 2.28 -2.14
N PHE A 218 -9.13 3.30 -1.91
CA PHE A 218 -10.49 3.12 -1.41
C PHE A 218 -11.40 2.40 -2.42
N THR A 219 -11.15 2.51 -3.72
CA THR A 219 -11.90 1.73 -4.73
C THR A 219 -11.80 0.24 -4.47
N PHE A 220 -10.61 -0.28 -4.15
CA PHE A 220 -10.45 -1.71 -3.83
C PHE A 220 -11.10 -2.07 -2.49
N TRP A 221 -11.07 -1.17 -1.52
CA TRP A 221 -11.71 -1.38 -0.22
C TRP A 221 -13.23 -1.45 -0.37
N VAL A 222 -13.83 -0.52 -1.12
CA VAL A 222 -15.27 -0.52 -1.43
C VAL A 222 -15.68 -1.79 -2.18
N LEU A 223 -14.87 -2.25 -3.14
CA LEU A 223 -15.18 -3.49 -3.85
C LEU A 223 -15.16 -4.72 -2.91
N GLN A 224 -14.19 -4.78 -1.99
CA GLN A 224 -14.11 -5.85 -0.99
C GLN A 224 -15.35 -5.89 -0.08
N TYR A 225 -15.89 -4.73 0.30
CA TYR A 225 -17.05 -4.62 1.19
C TYR A 225 -18.36 -4.32 0.43
N SER A 226 -18.39 -4.49 -0.89
CA SER A 226 -19.50 -4.07 -1.75
C SER A 226 -20.85 -4.72 -1.44
N GLY A 227 -20.85 -5.84 -0.71
CA GLY A 227 -22.08 -6.49 -0.22
C GLY A 227 -22.74 -5.80 0.98
N CYS A 228 -22.06 -4.87 1.65
CA CYS A 228 -22.51 -4.24 2.91
C CYS A 228 -22.12 -2.75 3.02
N VAL A 229 -21.51 -2.20 1.97
CA VAL A 229 -21.09 -0.81 1.86
C VAL A 229 -21.50 -0.26 0.51
N GLU A 230 -22.17 0.89 0.51
CA GLU A 230 -22.46 1.68 -0.68
C GLU A 230 -21.76 3.04 -0.60
N VAL A 231 -21.10 3.47 -1.68
CA VAL A 231 -20.69 4.89 -1.81
C VAL A 231 -21.90 5.72 -2.22
N ILE A 232 -22.26 6.72 -1.42
CA ILE A 232 -23.40 7.60 -1.68
C ILE A 232 -22.95 9.01 -2.06
N GLU A 233 -23.87 9.81 -2.58
CA GLU A 233 -23.58 11.18 -2.99
C GLU A 233 -23.19 12.04 -1.78
N ARG A 234 -22.19 12.91 -1.97
CA ARG A 234 -21.73 13.84 -0.94
C ARG A 234 -21.71 15.26 -1.47
N LYS A 235 -22.46 16.16 -0.85
CA LYS A 235 -22.47 17.62 -1.15
C LYS A 235 -22.66 17.91 -2.66
N GLY A 236 -23.54 17.20 -3.34
CA GLY A 236 -23.76 17.38 -4.79
C GLY A 236 -22.76 16.66 -5.70
N ASN A 237 -21.70 16.04 -5.15
CA ASN A 237 -20.69 15.34 -5.93
C ASN A 237 -20.98 13.83 -5.95
N ASN A 238 -21.29 13.33 -7.16
CA ASN A 238 -21.60 11.93 -7.43
C ASN A 238 -20.52 11.24 -8.30
N SER A 239 -19.39 11.92 -8.55
CA SER A 239 -18.35 11.43 -9.47
C SER A 239 -17.72 10.12 -9.02
N TYR A 240 -17.36 10.01 -7.73
CA TYR A 240 -16.74 8.81 -7.19
C TYR A 240 -17.71 7.62 -7.11
N ARG A 241 -18.96 7.85 -6.71
CA ARG A 241 -20.02 6.82 -6.77
C ARG A 241 -20.23 6.32 -8.20
N LYS A 242 -20.24 7.20 -9.20
CA LYS A 242 -20.31 6.80 -10.63
C LYS A 242 -19.11 5.94 -11.01
N HIS A 243 -17.91 6.31 -10.60
CA HIS A 243 -16.70 5.51 -10.83
C HIS A 243 -16.78 4.10 -10.22
N ILE A 244 -17.29 3.96 -8.99
CA ILE A 244 -17.54 2.65 -8.36
C ILE A 244 -18.58 1.84 -9.15
N LYS A 245 -19.70 2.47 -9.53
CA LYS A 245 -20.74 1.81 -10.33
C LYS A 245 -20.20 1.28 -11.65
N ASP A 246 -19.42 2.08 -12.38
CA ASP A 246 -18.81 1.68 -13.63
C ASP A 246 -17.77 0.56 -13.43
N THR A 247 -17.05 0.57 -12.30
CA THR A 247 -16.10 -0.50 -11.94
C THR A 247 -16.81 -1.81 -11.61
N LEU A 248 -17.91 -1.77 -10.87
CA LEU A 248 -18.73 -2.94 -10.56
C LEU A 248 -19.35 -3.56 -11.82
N LYS A 249 -19.84 -2.73 -12.76
CA LYS A 249 -20.32 -3.22 -14.06
C LYS A 249 -19.23 -3.97 -14.83
N LYS A 250 -18.03 -3.38 -14.94
CA LYS A 250 -16.89 -4.04 -15.58
C LYS A 250 -16.46 -5.32 -14.89
N ALA A 251 -16.64 -5.40 -13.57
CA ALA A 251 -16.40 -6.63 -12.83
C ALA A 251 -17.45 -7.68 -13.15
N LEU A 252 -18.73 -7.30 -13.21
CA LEU A 252 -19.87 -8.16 -13.56
C LEU A 252 -19.77 -8.70 -14.99
N GLU A 253 -19.35 -7.88 -15.96
CA GLU A 253 -19.13 -8.27 -17.37
C GLU A 253 -18.21 -9.51 -17.52
N ARG A 254 -17.36 -9.82 -16.53
CA ARG A 254 -16.50 -11.01 -16.54
C ARG A 254 -17.21 -12.32 -16.17
N TYR A 255 -18.43 -12.21 -15.67
CA TYR A 255 -19.30 -13.31 -15.24
C TYR A 255 -20.56 -13.40 -16.12
N GLU A 256 -20.72 -12.46 -17.06
CA GLU A 256 -21.73 -12.53 -18.10
C GLU A 256 -21.13 -13.38 -19.23
N ASP A 257 -21.56 -14.65 -19.29
CA ASP A 257 -21.17 -15.62 -20.33
C ASP A 257 -21.53 -15.14 -21.75
#